data_AF-A0A2A2HEG2-F1
#
_entry.id   AF-A0A2A2HEG2-F1
#
_cell.length_a   1.000
_cell.length_b   1.000
_cell.length_c   1.000
_cell.angle_alpha   90.00
_cell.angle_beta   90.00
_cell.angle_gamma   90.00
#
_symmetry.space_group_name_H-M   'P 1'
#
loop_
_entity.id
_entity.type
_entity.pdbx_description
1 polymer ?
#
loop_
_entity_poly.entity_id
_entity_poly.type
_entity_poly.pdbx_seq_one_letter_code
_entity_poly.pdbx_strand_id
1 'polypeptide(L)' 'MDQITIKRINSLIKDIKREPFSGIGKPEPLKYNLTGFWSRRITDEHRLVYRVTDKGLEIASCRYHY' A
#
# COMPACT_ATOMS: atom_id res chain seq x y z
N MET A 1 15.63 -7.05 1.03
CA MET A 1 14.91 -5.78 0.83
C MET A 1 15.90 -4.68 1.12
N ASP A 2 16.05 -3.75 0.19
CA ASP A 2 17.05 -2.69 0.30
C ASP A 2 16.61 -1.61 1.31
N GLN A 3 17.54 -0.90 1.94
CA GLN A 3 17.21 0.14 2.93
C GLN A 3 16.34 1.26 2.32
N ILE A 4 16.52 1.53 1.02
CA ILE A 4 15.73 2.51 0.27
C ILE A 4 14.26 2.07 0.22
N THR A 5 14.00 0.79 -0.03
CA THR A 5 12.65 0.22 -0.09
C THR A 5 11.95 0.32 1.27
N ILE A 6 12.67 0.06 2.36
CA ILE A 6 12.12 0.16 3.72
C ILE A 6 11.69 1.60 4.03
N LYS A 7 12.53 2.58 3.70
CA LYS A 7 12.19 4.00 3.87
C LYS A 7 10.95 4.38 3.07
N ARG A 8 10.84 3.90 1.83
CA ARG A 8 9.68 4.17 0.96
C ARG A 8 8.39 3.58 1.54
N ILE A 9 8.43 2.34 2.03
CA ILE A 9 7.29 1.70 2.70
C ILE A 9 6.85 2.52 3.91
N ASN A 10 7.79 2.95 4.76
CA ASN A 10 7.46 3.77 5.93
C ASN A 10 6.81 5.11 5.54
N SER A 11 7.28 5.76 4.47
CA SER A 11 6.63 6.95 3.93
C SER A 11 5.21 6.68 3.45
N LEU A 12 4.98 5.58 2.73
CA LEU A 12 3.64 5.19 2.28
C LEU A 12 2.71 4.91 3.45
N ILE A 13 3.16 4.20 4.48
CA ILE A 13 2.36 3.91 5.68
C ILE A 13 1.96 5.22 6.38
N LYS A 14 2.89 6.18 6.50
CA LYS A 14 2.60 7.48 7.11
C LYS A 14 1.58 8.27 6.30
N ASP A 15 1.64 8.19 4.97
CA ASP A 15 0.68 8.82 4.06
C ASP A 15 -0.70 8.17 4.15
N ILE A 16 -0.78 6.84 4.11
CA ILE A 16 -2.03 6.08 4.24
C ILE A 16 -2.76 6.40 5.54
N LYS A 17 -2.03 6.62 6.65
CA LYS A 17 -2.64 7.02 7.92
C LYS A 17 -3.30 8.41 7.88
N ARG A 18 -2.87 9.30 6.98
CA ARG A 18 -3.42 10.65 6.83
C ARG A 18 -4.51 10.68 5.76
N GLU A 19 -4.21 10.10 4.62
CA GLU A 19 -5.04 10.09 3.42
C GLU A 19 -5.06 8.67 2.85
N PRO A 20 -6.00 7.81 3.28
CA PRO A 20 -5.90 6.39 2.96
C PRO A 20 -6.18 6.05 1.49
N PHE A 21 -6.94 6.88 0.76
CA PHE A 21 -7.39 6.59 -0.61
C PHE A 21 -6.85 7.59 -1.65
N SER A 22 -5.99 8.51 -1.23
CA SER A 22 -5.34 9.55 -2.04
C SER A 22 -3.86 9.67 -1.68
N GLY A 23 -3.12 10.52 -2.39
CA GLY A 23 -1.72 10.81 -2.05
C GLY A 23 -0.69 9.97 -2.81
N ILE A 24 0.44 9.69 -2.16
CA ILE A 24 1.63 9.17 -2.84
C ILE A 24 1.52 7.69 -3.19
N GLY A 25 2.18 7.31 -4.28
CA GLY A 25 2.23 5.93 -4.74
C GLY A 25 1.02 5.51 -5.58
N LYS A 26 0.22 6.44 -6.12
CA LYS A 26 -0.92 6.15 -7.00
C LYS A 26 -1.85 5.07 -6.39
N PRO A 27 -2.64 5.43 -5.37
CA PRO A 27 -3.58 4.49 -4.76
C PRO A 27 -4.61 4.01 -5.79
N GLU A 28 -4.68 2.68 -5.95
CA GLU A 28 -5.58 2.01 -6.89
C GLU A 28 -6.43 0.99 -6.12
N PRO A 29 -7.79 1.07 -6.17
CA PRO A 29 -8.64 0.08 -5.55
C PRO A 29 -8.55 -1.25 -6.31
N LEU A 30 -8.38 -2.35 -5.59
CA LEU A 30 -8.36 -3.69 -6.17
C LEU A 30 -9.78 -4.25 -6.32
N LYS A 31 -9.96 -5.12 -7.31
CA LYS A 31 -11.26 -5.67 -7.72
C LYS A 31 -11.35 -7.17 -7.45
N TYR A 32 -12.54 -7.76 -7.62
CA TYR A 32 -12.83 -9.19 -7.48
C TYR A 32 -12.51 -9.71 -6.07
N ASN A 33 -11.66 -10.73 -5.96
CA ASN A 33 -11.29 -11.37 -4.68
C ASN A 33 -10.57 -10.42 -3.71
N LEU A 34 -10.08 -9.27 -4.21
CA LEU A 34 -9.41 -8.25 -3.41
C LEU A 34 -10.25 -6.99 -3.26
N THR A 35 -11.58 -7.08 -3.44
CA THR A 35 -12.49 -5.95 -3.19
C THR A 35 -12.34 -5.46 -1.75
N GLY A 36 -12.14 -4.15 -1.59
CA GLY A 36 -11.85 -3.52 -0.30
C GLY A 36 -10.35 -3.36 0.02
N PHE A 37 -9.48 -3.97 -0.77
CA PHE A 37 -8.05 -3.70 -0.73
C PHE A 37 -7.66 -2.58 -1.69
N TRP A 38 -6.54 -1.95 -1.38
CA TRP A 38 -5.92 -0.87 -2.12
C TRP A 38 -4.47 -1.22 -2.38
N SER A 39 -3.98 -0.81 -3.54
CA SER A 39 -2.60 -0.97 -3.96
C SER A 39 -1.93 0.39 -4.09
N ARG A 40 -0.69 0.50 -3.61
CA ARG A 40 0.19 1.66 -3.85
C ARG A 40 1.56 1.20 -4.34
N ARG A 41 2.15 1.98 -5.24
CA ARG A 41 3.50 1.76 -5.79
C ARG A 41 4.59 2.04 -4.77
N ILE A 42 5.33 1.00 -4.42
CA ILE A 42 6.58 1.11 -3.66
C ILE A 42 7.71 1.42 -4.64
N THR A 43 7.88 0.56 -5.65
CA THR A 43 8.75 0.75 -6.83
C THR A 43 7.93 0.44 -8.07
N ASP A 44 8.53 0.45 -9.27
CA ASP A 44 7.81 0.03 -10.48
C ASP A 44 7.34 -1.43 -10.39
N GLU A 45 8.16 -2.30 -9.79
CA GLU A 45 7.89 -3.73 -9.58
C GLU A 45 7.07 -4.04 -8.32
N HIS A 46 7.28 -3.30 -7.24
CA HIS A 46 6.69 -3.65 -5.94
C HIS A 46 5.44 -2.82 -5.64
N ARG A 47 4.41 -3.48 -5.09
CA ARG A 47 3.20 -2.83 -4.57
C ARG A 47 3.01 -3.11 -3.08
N LEU A 48 2.49 -2.11 -2.39
CA LEU A 48 1.96 -2.21 -1.05
C LEU A 48 0.45 -2.44 -1.17
N VAL A 49 0.00 -3.61 -0.74
CA VAL A 49 -1.43 -3.95 -0.70
C VAL A 49 -1.92 -3.84 0.74
N TYR A 50 -2.94 -3.04 0.96
CA TYR A 50 -3.50 -2.76 2.28
C TYR A 50 -5.01 -2.62 2.25
N ARG A 51 -5.65 -2.69 3.41
CA ARG A 51 -7.05 -2.28 3.59
C ARG A 51 -7.18 -1.46 4.86
N VAL A 52 -8.15 -0.56 4.86
CA VAL A 52 -8.51 0.25 6.02
C VAL A 52 -9.78 -0.34 6.62
N THR A 53 -9.73 -0.67 7.90
CA THR A 53 -10.88 -1.17 8.67
C THR A 53 -11.11 -0.25 9.87
N ASP A 54 -12.24 -0.42 10.56
CA ASP A 54 -12.54 0.36 11.77
C ASP A 54 -11.51 0.13 12.89
N LYS A 55 -10.77 -0.98 12.84
CA LYS A 55 -9.72 -1.33 13.80
C LYS A 55 -8.34 -0.77 13.42
N GLY A 56 -8.18 -0.29 12.18
CA GLY A 56 -6.95 0.34 11.73
C GLY A 56 -6.52 -0.07 10.32
N LEU A 57 -5.22 0.02 10.07
CA LEU A 57 -4.60 -0.27 8.78
C LEU A 57 -4.04 -1.70 8.78
N GLU A 58 -4.54 -2.54 7.88
CA GLU A 58 -4.05 -3.90 7.68
C GLU A 58 -3.25 -3.98 6.38
N ILE A 59 -2.03 -4.50 6.46
CA ILE A 59 -1.14 -4.64 5.32
C ILE A 59 -1.10 -6.12 4.90
N ALA A 60 -1.57 -6.41 3.69
CA ALA A 60 -1.63 -7.77 3.15
C ALA A 60 -0.32 -8.19 2.48
N SER A 61 0.34 -7.27 1.76
CA SER A 61 1.64 -7.54 1.12
C SER A 61 2.44 -6.27 0.92
N CYS A 62 3.76 -6.40 1.04
CA CYS A 62 4.75 -5.35 0.77
C CYS A 62 5.76 -5.76 -0.31
N ARG A 63 5.60 -6.93 -0.94
CA ARG A 63 6.61 -7.52 -1.83
C ARG A 63 5.95 -8.25 -3.00
N TYR A 64 6.45 -7.95 -4.19
CA TYR A 64 6.04 -8.43 -5.52
C TYR A 64 4.62 -8.10 -6.01
N HIS A 65 4.56 -7.75 -7.29
CA HIS A 65 3.45 -8.01 -8.20
C HIS A 65 3.85 -9.28 -8.99
N TYR A 66 2.89 -10.12 -9.39
CA TYR A 66 3.16 -11.28 -10.26
C TYR A 66 4.00 -10.92 -11.49
#